data_AF-A0A926CD51-F1
#
_entry.id   AF-A0A926CD51-F1
#
_cell.length_a   1.000
_cell.length_b   1.000
_cell.length_c   1.000
_cell.angle_alpha   90.00
_cell.angle_beta   90.00
_cell.angle_gamma   90.00
#
_symmetry.space_group_name_H-M   'P 1'
#
loop_
_entity.id
_entity.type
_entity.pdbx_description
1 polymer ?
#
loop_
_entity_poly.entity_id
_entity_poly.type
_entity_poly.pdbx_seq_one_letter_code
_entity_poly.pdbx_strand_id
1 'polypeptide(L)'
;MASTTSGSGLDAVEYQPSGGSTGVSFDWGFAVSLTLGALGSLVGRPIGPELSLPVALGSLVLAAVGLALGEALRRGNGVARRIQIGFHSLLVLVGIPILLPTVQAFQQGRSDLLYTLVLSIILFFVVSPSEIWLLMRPGSRRWYGIVDPKEALERHSGGWLVRTITWAVVGGFLNAFAPF
;
A
#
# COMPACT_ATOMS: atom_id res chain seq x y z
N MET A 1 -13.98 -40.91 28.16
CA MET A 1 -14.28 -39.59 28.77
C MET A 1 -13.64 -38.53 27.90
N ALA A 2 -14.47 -37.73 27.24
CA ALA A 2 -14.06 -36.56 26.47
C ALA A 2 -13.72 -35.41 27.43
N SER A 3 -12.71 -34.61 27.07
CA SER A 3 -12.53 -33.23 27.51
C SER A 3 -11.48 -32.58 26.62
N THR A 4 -11.88 -32.25 25.40
CA THR A 4 -11.26 -31.22 24.56
C THR A 4 -11.28 -29.91 25.34
N THR A 5 -10.11 -29.44 25.78
CA THR A 5 -9.95 -28.07 26.25
C THR A 5 -10.12 -27.13 25.05
N SER A 6 -11.18 -26.33 25.14
CA SER A 6 -11.44 -25.17 24.31
C SER A 6 -10.25 -24.21 24.38
N GLY A 7 -9.43 -24.20 23.33
CA GLY A 7 -8.56 -23.06 23.05
C GLY A 7 -9.44 -21.81 22.99
N SER A 8 -9.20 -20.88 23.89
CA SER A 8 -10.07 -19.73 24.12
C SER A 8 -10.08 -18.86 22.86
N GLY A 9 -11.23 -18.27 22.51
CA GLY A 9 -11.33 -17.34 21.38
C GLY A 9 -10.39 -16.12 21.46
N LEU A 10 -9.73 -15.90 22.61
CA LEU A 10 -8.70 -14.88 22.82
C LEU A 10 -7.38 -15.25 22.13
N ASP A 11 -6.99 -16.54 22.12
CA ASP A 11 -5.77 -17.03 21.47
C ASP A 11 -5.89 -16.90 19.93
N ALA A 12 -7.10 -17.09 19.39
CA ALA A 12 -7.37 -16.98 17.95
C ALA A 12 -7.38 -15.52 17.44
N VAL A 13 -7.71 -14.54 18.29
CA VAL A 13 -7.67 -13.11 17.96
C VAL A 13 -6.23 -12.58 18.00
N GLU A 14 -5.41 -13.10 18.90
CA GLU A 14 -4.01 -12.70 19.06
C GLU A 14 -3.12 -13.11 17.87
N TYR A 15 -3.52 -14.14 17.13
CA TYR A 15 -2.79 -14.69 15.98
C TYR A 15 -3.21 -14.14 14.61
N GLN A 16 -4.22 -13.28 14.52
CA GLN A 16 -4.63 -12.75 13.22
C GLN A 16 -3.64 -11.70 12.72
N PRO A 17 -3.08 -11.86 11.50
CA PRO A 17 -2.28 -10.81 10.90
C PRO A 17 -3.17 -9.60 10.68
N SER A 18 -2.73 -8.45 11.17
CA SER A 18 -3.40 -7.16 10.96
C SER A 18 -2.68 -6.36 9.88
N GLY A 19 -3.42 -5.57 9.12
CA GLY A 19 -2.87 -4.72 8.05
C GLY A 19 -2.59 -5.43 6.71
N GLY A 20 -2.66 -6.77 6.63
CA GLY A 20 -2.34 -7.50 5.40
C GLY A 20 -3.14 -7.05 4.17
N SER A 21 -4.45 -6.83 4.30
CA SER A 21 -5.27 -6.35 3.16
C SER A 21 -4.90 -4.95 2.73
N THR A 22 -4.61 -4.07 3.70
CA THR A 22 -4.35 -2.66 3.43
C THR A 22 -2.96 -2.48 2.82
N GLY A 23 -1.95 -3.20 3.34
CA GLY A 23 -0.62 -3.25 2.73
C GLY A 23 -0.62 -3.80 1.31
N VAL A 24 -1.31 -4.92 1.03
CA VAL A 24 -1.42 -5.44 -0.35
C VAL A 24 -2.17 -4.46 -1.25
N SER A 25 -3.26 -3.86 -0.77
CA SER A 25 -4.03 -2.87 -1.53
C SER A 25 -3.18 -1.65 -1.87
N PHE A 26 -2.34 -1.21 -0.94
CA PHE A 26 -1.43 -0.10 -1.14
C PHE A 26 -0.40 -0.41 -2.23
N ASP A 27 0.31 -1.54 -2.13
CA ASP A 27 1.36 -1.91 -3.08
C ASP A 27 0.81 -2.09 -4.51
N TRP A 28 -0.36 -2.72 -4.62
CA TRP A 28 -1.05 -2.88 -5.90
C TRP A 28 -1.65 -1.58 -6.41
N GLY A 29 -2.16 -0.71 -5.54
CA GLY A 29 -2.66 0.61 -5.92
C GLY A 29 -1.55 1.53 -6.40
N PHE A 30 -0.38 1.47 -5.77
CA PHE A 30 0.83 2.15 -6.23
C PHE A 30 1.24 1.64 -7.62
N ALA A 31 1.20 0.32 -7.85
CA ALA A 31 1.47 -0.25 -9.17
C ALA A 31 0.45 0.20 -10.24
N VAL A 32 -0.85 0.24 -9.91
CA VAL A 32 -1.88 0.78 -10.80
C VAL A 32 -1.57 2.23 -11.15
N SER A 33 -1.25 3.07 -10.15
CA SER A 33 -0.97 4.49 -10.37
C SER A 33 0.24 4.71 -11.29
N LEU A 34 1.34 3.99 -11.05
CA LEU A 34 2.54 4.06 -11.89
C LEU A 34 2.27 3.57 -13.31
N THR A 35 1.49 2.50 -13.45
CA THR A 35 1.12 1.94 -14.75
C THR A 35 0.30 2.93 -15.56
N LEU A 36 -0.70 3.57 -14.95
CA LEU A 36 -1.54 4.57 -15.62
C LEU A 36 -0.73 5.79 -16.07
N GLY A 37 0.11 6.35 -15.21
CA GLY A 37 0.95 7.51 -15.57
C GLY A 37 1.96 7.19 -16.68
N ALA A 38 2.60 6.02 -16.61
CA ALA A 38 3.55 5.56 -17.61
C ALA A 38 2.88 5.28 -18.96
N LEU A 39 1.81 4.49 -18.98
CA LEU A 39 1.10 4.17 -20.22
C LEU A 39 0.48 5.42 -20.85
N GLY A 40 -0.10 6.31 -20.05
CA GLY A 40 -0.62 7.59 -20.51
C GLY A 40 0.46 8.42 -21.21
N SER A 41 1.64 8.54 -20.60
CA SER A 41 2.77 9.26 -21.20
C SER A 41 3.26 8.60 -22.50
N LEU A 42 3.37 7.27 -22.54
CA LEU A 42 3.84 6.54 -23.72
C LEU A 42 2.89 6.64 -24.93
N VAL A 43 1.59 6.86 -24.71
CA VAL A 43 0.60 7.05 -25.78
C VAL A 43 0.30 8.53 -26.08
N GLY A 44 1.07 9.46 -25.50
CA GLY A 44 0.89 10.90 -25.68
C GLY A 44 -0.39 11.46 -25.03
N ARG A 45 -0.93 10.78 -24.02
CA ARG A 45 -2.10 11.18 -23.23
C ARG A 45 -1.77 11.06 -21.74
N PRO A 46 -0.89 11.93 -21.20
CA PRO A 46 -0.41 11.80 -19.83
C PRO A 46 -1.57 11.82 -18.82
N ILE A 47 -1.51 10.90 -17.86
CA ILE A 47 -2.38 10.87 -16.68
C ILE A 47 -1.52 11.35 -15.52
N GLY A 48 -1.75 12.59 -15.09
CA GLY A 48 -0.84 13.29 -14.18
C GLY A 48 0.34 13.95 -14.93
N PRO A 49 1.53 14.03 -14.32
CA PRO A 49 2.69 14.67 -14.95
C PRO A 49 3.18 13.88 -16.18
N GLU A 50 3.56 14.59 -17.23
CA GLU A 50 4.16 13.98 -18.42
C GLU A 50 5.54 13.39 -18.07
N LEU A 51 5.73 12.11 -18.37
CA LEU A 51 6.97 11.39 -18.09
C LEU A 51 7.81 11.24 -19.36
N SER A 52 9.11 11.50 -19.25
CA SER A 52 10.05 11.14 -20.31
C SER A 52 10.09 9.62 -20.52
N LEU A 53 10.48 9.15 -21.71
CA LEU A 53 10.53 7.73 -22.03
C LEU A 53 11.30 6.88 -20.99
N PRO A 54 12.50 7.27 -20.52
CA PRO A 54 13.21 6.49 -19.50
C PRO A 54 12.46 6.43 -18.16
N VAL A 55 11.79 7.52 -17.78
CA VAL A 55 11.03 7.59 -16.53
C VAL A 55 9.77 6.72 -16.63
N ALA A 56 9.05 6.78 -17.76
CA ALA A 56 7.88 5.94 -17.99
C ALA A 56 8.23 4.44 -17.94
N LEU A 57 9.33 4.03 -18.58
CA LEU A 57 9.81 2.64 -18.50
C LEU A 57 10.22 2.25 -17.07
N GLY A 58 10.92 3.13 -16.36
CA GLY A 58 11.27 2.94 -14.95
C GLY A 58 10.05 2.78 -14.05
N SER A 59 8.99 3.57 -14.29
CA SER A 59 7.71 3.47 -13.58
C SER A 59 7.02 2.13 -13.81
N LEU A 60 7.07 1.55 -15.02
CA LEU A 60 6.53 0.21 -15.27
C LEU A 60 7.31 -0.89 -14.55
N VAL A 61 8.64 -0.77 -14.46
CA VAL A 61 9.46 -1.69 -13.67
C VAL A 61 9.10 -1.58 -12.18
N LEU A 62 8.97 -0.37 -11.65
CA LEU A 62 8.54 -0.16 -10.26
C LEU A 62 7.12 -0.66 -10.01
N ALA A 63 6.21 -0.53 -10.97
CA ALA A 63 4.87 -1.11 -10.88
C ALA A 63 4.93 -2.64 -10.75
N ALA A 64 5.76 -3.31 -11.54
CA ALA A 64 5.96 -4.75 -11.43
C ALA A 64 6.54 -5.15 -10.06
N VAL A 65 7.46 -4.35 -9.51
CA VAL A 65 7.99 -4.55 -8.15
C VAL A 65 6.88 -4.39 -7.11
N GLY A 66 6.02 -3.38 -7.22
CA GLY A 66 4.86 -3.18 -6.34
C GLY A 66 3.89 -4.38 -6.38
N LEU A 67 3.56 -4.88 -7.56
CA LEU A 67 2.74 -6.09 -7.72
C LEU A 67 3.38 -7.31 -7.04
N ALA A 68 4.67 -7.52 -7.25
CA ALA A 68 5.42 -8.62 -6.66
C ALA A 68 5.52 -8.51 -5.14
N LEU A 69 5.71 -7.29 -4.59
CA LEU A 69 5.77 -7.05 -3.15
C LEU A 69 4.42 -7.32 -2.49
N GLY A 70 3.33 -6.82 -3.06
CA GLY A 70 1.98 -7.09 -2.58
C GLY A 70 1.62 -8.58 -2.64
N GLU A 71 2.02 -9.28 -3.71
CA GLU A 71 1.83 -10.74 -3.79
C GLU A 71 2.68 -11.50 -2.77
N ALA A 72 3.92 -11.08 -2.54
CA ALA A 72 4.77 -11.68 -1.51
C ALA A 72 4.18 -11.48 -0.11
N LEU A 73 3.65 -10.28 0.18
CA LEU A 73 2.95 -10.01 1.43
C LEU A 73 1.67 -10.84 1.56
N ARG A 74 0.89 -10.97 0.48
CA ARG A 74 -0.30 -11.84 0.42
C ARG A 74 0.03 -13.29 0.78
N ARG A 75 1.20 -13.77 0.36
CA ARG A 75 1.75 -15.10 0.66
C ARG A 75 2.38 -15.23 2.05
N GLY A 76 2.27 -14.21 2.90
CA GLY A 76 2.82 -14.25 4.25
C GLY A 76 4.33 -14.12 4.33
N ASN A 77 4.98 -13.54 3.31
CA ASN A 77 6.43 -13.38 3.30
C ASN A 77 6.92 -12.35 4.33
N GLY A 78 7.69 -12.80 5.33
CA GLY A 78 8.23 -11.93 6.37
C GLY A 78 9.27 -10.90 5.93
N VAL A 79 9.94 -11.10 4.78
CA VAL A 79 10.84 -10.11 4.17
C VAL A 79 10.01 -8.99 3.52
N ALA A 80 8.95 -9.33 2.79
CA ALA A 80 8.03 -8.35 2.20
C ALA A 80 7.47 -7.41 3.27
N ARG A 81 7.05 -7.96 4.41
CA ARG A 81 6.64 -7.17 5.59
C ARG A 81 7.72 -6.17 6.03
N ARG A 82 8.99 -6.58 6.13
CA ARG A 82 10.07 -5.68 6.57
C ARG A 82 10.34 -4.58 5.56
N ILE A 83 10.34 -4.93 4.26
CA ILE A 83 10.47 -3.96 3.17
C ILE A 83 9.33 -2.94 3.26
N GLN A 84 8.10 -3.39 3.46
CA GLN A 84 6.93 -2.52 3.56
C GLN A 84 7.00 -1.57 4.77
N ILE A 85 7.42 -2.06 5.94
CA ILE A 85 7.66 -1.19 7.11
C ILE A 85 8.71 -0.13 6.77
N GLY A 86 9.82 -0.52 6.15
CA GLY A 86 10.88 0.40 5.74
C GLY A 86 10.41 1.44 4.73
N PHE A 87 9.65 1.00 3.72
CA PHE A 87 9.09 1.84 2.68
C PHE A 87 8.07 2.85 3.24
N HIS A 88 7.13 2.42 4.08
CA HIS A 88 6.19 3.36 4.72
C HIS A 88 6.89 4.30 5.69
N SER A 89 7.94 3.85 6.39
CA SER A 89 8.75 4.74 7.23
C SER A 89 9.41 5.82 6.37
N LEU A 90 9.93 5.46 5.20
CA LEU A 90 10.48 6.41 4.25
C LEU A 90 9.42 7.38 3.71
N LEU A 91 8.21 6.90 3.39
CA LEU A 91 7.11 7.76 2.95
C LEU A 91 6.73 8.81 4.00
N VAL A 92 6.68 8.43 5.29
CA VAL A 92 6.45 9.40 6.37
C VAL A 92 7.55 10.46 6.40
N LEU A 93 8.82 10.02 6.33
CA LEU A 93 9.98 10.93 6.37
C LEU A 93 10.02 11.89 5.18
N VAL A 94 9.72 11.40 3.97
CA VAL A 94 9.66 12.19 2.74
C VAL A 94 8.42 13.08 2.69
N GLY A 95 7.32 12.66 3.32
CA GLY A 95 6.09 13.45 3.38
C GLY A 95 6.27 14.79 4.10
N ILE A 96 7.13 14.86 5.12
CA ILE A 96 7.39 16.09 5.90
C ILE A 96 7.91 17.24 5.02
N PRO A 97 9.03 17.10 4.28
CA PRO A 97 9.54 18.18 3.43
C PRO A 97 8.63 18.51 2.25
N ILE A 98 7.78 17.57 1.79
CA ILE A 98 6.80 17.84 0.73
C ILE A 98 5.62 18.66 1.27
N LEU A 99 5.16 18.39 2.49
CA LEU A 99 3.94 19.01 3.03
C LEU A 99 4.06 20.53 3.16
N LEU A 100 5.21 21.03 3.63
CA LEU A 100 5.41 22.45 3.90
C LEU A 100 5.19 23.36 2.67
N PRO A 101 5.86 23.14 1.53
CA PRO A 101 5.62 23.93 0.33
C PRO A 101 4.21 23.75 -0.24
N THR A 102 3.60 22.55 -0.13
CA THR A 102 2.22 22.33 -0.58
C THR A 102 1.23 23.14 0.26
N VAL A 103 1.41 23.21 1.58
CA VAL A 103 0.59 24.03 2.48
C VAL A 103 0.77 25.51 2.18
N GLN A 104 2.01 25.97 1.98
CA GLN A 104 2.29 27.36 1.64
C GLN A 104 1.66 27.76 0.30
N ALA A 105 1.79 26.90 -0.73
CA ALA A 105 1.17 27.12 -2.02
C ALA A 105 -0.35 27.20 -1.93
N PHE A 106 -0.97 26.31 -1.14
CA PHE A 106 -2.41 26.35 -0.87
C PHE A 106 -2.83 27.65 -0.17
N GLN A 107 -2.08 28.11 0.85
CA GLN A 107 -2.32 29.38 1.54
C GLN A 107 -2.17 30.60 0.63
N GLN A 108 -1.37 30.51 -0.43
CA GLN A 108 -1.18 31.53 -1.47
C GLN A 108 -2.29 31.52 -2.54
N GLY A 109 -3.35 30.73 -2.35
CA GLY A 109 -4.53 30.71 -3.23
C GLY A 109 -4.53 29.60 -4.28
N ARG A 110 -3.55 28.68 -4.27
CA ARG A 110 -3.52 27.50 -5.15
C ARG A 110 -4.47 26.40 -4.67
N SER A 111 -5.76 26.68 -4.79
CA SER A 111 -6.83 25.74 -4.45
C SER A 111 -6.84 24.47 -5.32
N ASP A 112 -6.20 24.51 -6.49
CA ASP A 112 -5.92 23.35 -7.36
C ASP A 112 -5.15 22.24 -6.63
N LEU A 113 -4.33 22.61 -5.64
CA LEU A 113 -3.54 21.67 -4.85
C LEU A 113 -4.29 21.05 -3.68
N LEU A 114 -5.55 21.43 -3.40
CA LEU A 114 -6.27 20.92 -2.24
C LEU A 114 -6.37 19.39 -2.28
N TYR A 115 -6.65 18.83 -3.45
CA TYR A 115 -6.72 17.38 -3.62
C TYR A 115 -5.37 16.71 -3.31
N THR A 116 -4.28 17.22 -3.88
CA THR A 116 -2.92 16.70 -3.65
C THR A 116 -2.49 16.84 -2.20
N LEU A 117 -2.83 17.96 -1.54
CA LEU A 117 -2.56 18.18 -0.13
C LEU A 117 -3.31 17.15 0.73
N VAL A 118 -4.61 16.98 0.53
CA VAL A 118 -5.44 16.02 1.27
C VAL A 118 -4.93 14.60 1.04
N LEU A 119 -4.67 14.22 -0.20
CA LEU A 119 -4.15 12.90 -0.54
C LEU A 119 -2.78 12.64 0.10
N SER A 120 -1.87 13.61 0.06
CA SER A 120 -0.55 13.50 0.70
C SER A 120 -0.66 13.35 2.22
N ILE A 121 -1.56 14.10 2.86
CA ILE A 121 -1.84 13.96 4.30
C ILE A 121 -2.32 12.54 4.61
N ILE A 122 -3.31 12.05 3.85
CA ILE A 122 -3.88 10.72 4.05
C ILE A 122 -2.80 9.64 3.84
N LEU A 123 -2.07 9.67 2.73
CA LEU A 123 -1.09 8.62 2.40
C LEU A 123 0.11 8.62 3.35
N PHE A 124 0.71 9.79 3.60
CA PHE A 124 1.96 9.88 4.36
C PHE A 124 1.73 9.89 5.86
N PHE A 125 0.63 10.44 6.36
CA PHE A 125 0.45 10.67 7.80
C PHE A 125 -0.72 9.90 8.41
N VAL A 126 -1.57 9.26 7.61
CA VAL A 126 -2.65 8.39 8.11
C VAL A 126 -2.38 6.93 7.73
N VAL A 127 -2.30 6.63 6.44
CA VAL A 127 -2.12 5.26 5.94
C VAL A 127 -0.75 4.72 6.32
N SER A 128 0.35 5.44 6.03
CA SER A 128 1.70 4.93 6.28
C SER A 128 2.00 4.65 7.77
N PRO A 129 1.68 5.54 8.73
CA PRO A 129 1.84 5.22 10.15
C PRO A 129 0.94 4.08 10.61
N SER A 130 -0.29 3.99 10.09
CA SER A 130 -1.21 2.90 10.41
C SER A 130 -0.68 1.55 9.92
N GLU A 131 -0.13 1.48 8.71
CA GLU A 131 0.52 0.28 8.16
C GLU A 131 1.70 -0.15 9.03
N ILE A 132 2.60 0.78 9.34
CA ILE A 132 3.74 0.51 10.22
C ILE A 132 3.26 -0.07 11.55
N TRP A 133 2.26 0.56 12.17
CA TRP A 133 1.68 0.09 13.44
C TRP A 133 1.10 -1.32 13.34
N LEU A 134 0.25 -1.59 12.34
CA LEU A 134 -0.41 -2.88 12.15
C LEU A 134 0.59 -4.01 11.82
N LEU A 135 1.62 -3.73 11.01
CA LEU A 135 2.65 -4.70 10.64
C LEU A 135 3.68 -4.95 11.76
N MET A 136 3.82 -4.01 12.71
CA MET A 136 4.65 -4.17 13.91
C MET A 136 3.95 -4.92 15.04
N ARG A 137 2.62 -5.08 15.02
CA ARG A 137 1.89 -5.79 16.07
C ARG A 137 2.46 -7.21 16.29
N PRO A 138 2.52 -7.71 17.55
CA PRO A 138 3.04 -9.04 17.85
C PRO A 138 2.39 -10.16 17.03
N GLY A 139 1.06 -10.12 16.87
CA GLY A 139 0.30 -11.08 16.06
C GLY A 139 0.76 -11.11 14.60
N SER A 140 0.85 -9.94 13.95
CA SER A 140 1.38 -9.82 12.59
C SER A 140 2.82 -10.32 12.51
N ARG A 141 3.70 -9.88 13.41
CA ARG A 141 5.11 -10.30 13.44
C ARG A 141 5.26 -11.81 13.53
N ARG A 142 4.45 -12.46 14.38
CA ARG A 142 4.48 -13.91 14.57
C ARG A 142 3.94 -14.62 13.35
N TRP A 143 2.79 -14.19 12.83
CA TRP A 143 2.14 -14.78 11.65
C TRP A 143 3.07 -14.78 10.42
N TYR A 144 3.60 -13.62 10.03
CA TYR A 144 4.55 -13.48 8.92
C TYR A 144 5.89 -14.19 9.15
N GLY A 145 6.17 -14.65 10.37
CA GLY A 145 7.38 -15.39 10.71
C GLY A 145 7.23 -16.92 10.57
N ILE A 146 5.99 -17.43 10.55
CA ILE A 146 5.74 -18.88 10.69
C ILE A 146 4.75 -19.44 9.66
N VAL A 147 3.95 -18.61 8.99
CA VAL A 147 2.87 -19.08 8.10
C VAL A 147 3.44 -19.77 6.85
N ASP A 148 2.82 -20.87 6.44
CA ASP A 148 3.12 -21.51 5.16
C ASP A 148 2.52 -20.69 4.00
N PRO A 149 3.25 -20.48 2.89
CA PRO A 149 2.75 -19.70 1.76
C PRO A 149 1.44 -20.22 1.15
N LYS A 150 1.17 -21.54 1.18
CA LYS A 150 -0.09 -22.10 0.65
C LYS A 150 -1.26 -21.77 1.57
N GLU A 151 -1.06 -21.92 2.88
CA GLU A 151 -2.06 -21.52 3.88
C GLU A 151 -2.38 -20.02 3.78
N ALA A 152 -1.36 -19.18 3.61
CA ALA A 152 -1.54 -17.74 3.42
C ALA A 152 -2.34 -17.43 2.14
N LEU A 153 -2.06 -18.13 1.03
CA LEU A 153 -2.80 -17.97 -0.23
C LEU A 153 -4.26 -18.35 -0.10
N GLU A 154 -4.56 -19.49 0.53
CA GLU A 154 -5.92 -19.96 0.76
C GLU A 154 -6.70 -18.97 1.63
N ARG A 155 -6.10 -18.48 2.72
CA ARG A 155 -6.68 -17.47 3.59
C ARG A 155 -6.94 -16.14 2.88
N HIS A 156 -6.01 -15.72 2.02
CA HIS A 156 -6.08 -14.46 1.28
C HIS A 156 -6.60 -14.65 -0.15
N SER A 157 -7.74 -15.33 -0.26
CA SER A 157 -8.45 -15.63 -1.51
C SER A 157 -9.92 -15.15 -1.44
N GLY A 158 -10.70 -15.43 -2.49
CA GLY A 158 -12.13 -15.15 -2.54
C GLY A 158 -12.48 -13.69 -2.26
N GLY A 159 -13.46 -13.45 -1.38
CA GLY A 159 -13.93 -12.11 -1.04
C GLY A 159 -12.87 -11.18 -0.43
N TRP A 160 -11.84 -11.74 0.22
CA TRP A 160 -10.71 -10.95 0.69
C TRP A 160 -9.95 -10.35 -0.50
N LEU A 161 -9.61 -11.19 -1.48
CA LEU A 161 -8.84 -10.78 -2.66
C LEU A 161 -9.61 -9.77 -3.51
N VAL A 162 -10.91 -10.01 -3.71
CA VAL A 162 -11.78 -9.08 -4.45
C VAL A 162 -11.75 -7.69 -3.81
N ARG A 163 -11.94 -7.59 -2.49
CA ARG A 163 -11.90 -6.28 -1.80
C ARG A 163 -10.53 -5.62 -1.91
N THR A 164 -9.45 -6.38 -1.75
CA THR A 164 -8.08 -5.86 -1.88
C THR A 164 -7.83 -5.29 -3.28
N ILE A 165 -8.23 -6.02 -4.33
CA ILE A 165 -8.10 -5.54 -5.72
C ILE A 165 -8.96 -4.30 -5.95
N THR A 166 -10.21 -4.30 -5.50
CA THR A 166 -11.10 -3.15 -5.64
C THR A 166 -10.50 -1.89 -5.02
N TRP A 167 -9.99 -1.98 -3.79
CA TRP A 167 -9.36 -0.84 -3.12
C TRP A 167 -8.04 -0.43 -3.77
N ALA A 168 -7.24 -1.38 -4.23
CA ALA A 168 -6.02 -1.09 -4.99
C ALA A 168 -6.33 -0.30 -6.26
N VAL A 169 -7.33 -0.75 -7.04
CA VAL A 169 -7.73 -0.06 -8.28
C VAL A 169 -8.27 1.33 -7.96
N VAL A 170 -9.22 1.47 -7.03
CA VAL A 170 -9.79 2.77 -6.67
C VAL A 170 -8.70 3.72 -6.17
N GLY A 171 -7.86 3.29 -5.22
CA GLY A 171 -6.78 4.11 -4.68
C GLY A 171 -5.73 4.48 -5.74
N GLY A 172 -5.35 3.53 -6.59
CA GLY A 172 -4.39 3.74 -7.66
C GLY A 172 -4.88 4.71 -8.73
N PHE A 173 -6.15 4.63 -9.12
CA PHE A 173 -6.79 5.61 -10.01
C PHE A 173 -6.81 6.99 -9.35
N LEU A 174 -7.31 7.11 -8.12
CA LEU A 174 -7.33 8.38 -7.40
C LEU A 174 -5.94 9.02 -7.32
N ASN A 175 -4.89 8.23 -7.06
CA ASN A 175 -3.52 8.73 -7.00
C ASN A 175 -2.97 9.13 -8.37
N ALA A 176 -3.26 8.39 -9.44
CA ALA A 176 -2.77 8.70 -10.79
C ALA A 176 -3.28 10.06 -11.31
N PHE A 177 -4.49 10.46 -10.90
CA PHE A 177 -5.11 11.72 -11.33
C PHE A 177 -4.84 12.90 -10.39
N ALA A 178 -3.99 12.74 -9.38
CA ALA A 178 -3.61 13.85 -8.52
C ALA A 178 -2.75 14.88 -9.28
N PRO A 179 -3.07 16.20 -9.20
CA PRO A 179 -2.25 17.24 -9.80
C PRO A 179 -0.99 17.45 -8.93
N PHE A 180 0.13 16.86 -9.36
CA PHE A 180 1.45 17.06 -8.73
C PHE A 180 2.22 18.19 -9.43
#